data_AF-A0A8J3XXY5-F1
#
_entry.id   AF-A0A8J3XXY5-F1
#
_cell.length_a   1.000
_cell.length_b   1.000
_cell.length_c   1.000
_cell.angle_alpha   90.00
_cell.angle_beta   90.00
_cell.angle_gamma   90.00
#
_symmetry.space_group_name_H-M   'P 1'
#
loop_
_entity.id
_entity.type
_entity.pdbx_description
1 polymer ?
#
loop_
_entity_poly.entity_id
_entity_poly.type
_entity_poly.pdbx_seq_one_letter_code
_entity_poly.pdbx_strand_id
1 'polypeptide(L)'
;MTTWSVWRQDDNGNRVEVAHYDERIAALTRVLTFDAGHPHKQIYWVAGDAVPLTNRDLYLRIIDLREPLVSGGRILSEYLRALWGVSRTRKDRDRLPLDEVAAMFTAAVTLAPPPAAASDGFAPEETLNGFARWEAIILSQIADLDDFALQPPGDHAFFGVDAPRTSTTRATPSRWYNFDPASYLECGLAGALGGWDESDGTRVAVPGPVHPDVPPDPAILSIETVTWDDLADFALCGQLYE
;
A
#
# COMPACT_ATOMS: atom_id res chain seq x y z
N MET A 1 -3.21 -25.81 -16.26
CA MET A 1 -3.41 -24.71 -15.28
C MET A 1 -2.14 -24.65 -14.46
N THR A 2 -1.47 -23.50 -14.42
CA THR A 2 -0.27 -23.32 -13.61
C THR A 2 -0.72 -23.08 -12.17
N THR A 3 -0.35 -23.96 -11.26
CA THR A 3 -0.67 -23.85 -9.82
C THR A 3 0.55 -23.34 -9.05
N TRP A 4 0.31 -22.48 -8.06
CA TRP A 4 1.36 -21.89 -7.21
C TRP A 4 1.33 -22.52 -5.83
N SER A 5 2.49 -23.00 -5.38
CA SER A 5 2.61 -23.70 -4.11
C SER A 5 3.30 -22.83 -3.06
N VAL A 6 2.74 -22.79 -1.86
CA VAL A 6 3.38 -22.19 -0.69
C VAL A 6 4.11 -23.28 0.09
N TRP A 7 5.38 -23.03 0.36
CA TRP A 7 6.27 -23.93 1.09
C TRP A 7 6.69 -23.31 2.40
N ARG A 8 6.96 -24.18 3.38
CA ARG A 8 7.52 -23.84 4.69
C ARG A 8 8.80 -24.63 4.92
N GLN A 9 9.81 -23.99 5.51
CA GLN A 9 10.99 -24.66 6.06
C GLN A 9 11.07 -24.37 7.56
N ASP A 10 11.24 -25.42 8.37
CA ASP A 10 11.47 -25.30 9.82
C ASP A 10 12.97 -25.13 10.16
N ASP A 11 13.26 -25.02 11.45
CA ASP A 11 14.64 -24.84 11.96
C ASP A 11 15.52 -26.09 11.84
N ASN A 12 14.92 -27.25 11.55
CA ASN A 12 15.63 -28.49 11.24
C ASN A 12 15.87 -28.66 9.72
N GLY A 13 15.43 -27.71 8.90
CA GLY A 13 15.56 -27.77 7.44
C GLY A 13 14.48 -28.61 6.75
N ASN A 14 13.47 -29.09 7.47
CA ASN A 14 12.38 -29.85 6.86
C ASN A 14 11.53 -28.94 6.00
N ARG A 15 11.36 -29.31 4.73
CA ARG A 15 10.53 -28.58 3.76
C ARG A 15 9.20 -29.28 3.59
N VAL A 16 8.12 -28.53 3.78
CA VAL A 16 6.75 -29.02 3.66
C VAL A 16 5.96 -28.04 2.82
N GLU A 17 5.25 -28.55 1.82
CA GLU A 17 4.25 -27.80 1.10
C GLU A 17 3.01 -27.61 1.98
N VAL A 18 2.56 -26.36 2.14
CA VAL A 18 1.50 -26.02 3.10
C VAL A 18 0.19 -25.59 2.43
N ALA A 19 0.23 -25.15 1.17
CA ALA A 19 -0.96 -24.74 0.43
C ALA A 19 -0.70 -24.63 -1.08
N HIS A 20 -1.79 -24.66 -1.86
CA HIS A 20 -1.80 -24.43 -3.32
C HIS A 20 -2.80 -23.33 -3.66
N TYR A 21 -2.49 -22.56 -4.70
CA TYR A 21 -3.30 -21.46 -5.20
C TYR A 21 -3.30 -21.44 -6.74
N ASP A 22 -4.41 -20.96 -7.32
CA ASP A 22 -4.50 -20.74 -8.77
C ASP A 22 -3.77 -19.47 -9.21
N GLU A 23 -3.53 -18.55 -8.28
CA GLU A 23 -2.90 -17.25 -8.52
C GLU A 23 -1.68 -17.03 -7.61
N ARG A 24 -0.60 -16.50 -8.17
CA ARG A 24 0.65 -16.21 -7.44
C ARG A 24 0.44 -15.15 -6.36
N ILE A 25 -0.32 -14.09 -6.64
CA ILE A 25 -0.60 -13.01 -5.67
C ILE A 25 -1.34 -13.58 -4.45
N ALA A 26 -2.27 -14.52 -4.63
CA ALA A 26 -2.94 -15.19 -3.52
C ALA A 26 -1.95 -16.03 -2.68
N ALA A 27 -1.03 -16.76 -3.33
CA ALA A 27 0.02 -17.50 -2.64
C ALA A 27 0.97 -16.57 -1.86
N LEU A 28 1.40 -15.45 -2.44
CA LEU A 28 2.21 -14.44 -1.79
C LEU A 28 1.49 -13.77 -0.61
N THR A 29 0.21 -13.46 -0.78
CA THR A 29 -0.64 -12.90 0.28
C THR A 29 -0.64 -13.82 1.49
N ARG A 30 -0.71 -15.14 1.26
CA ARG A 30 -0.61 -16.14 2.32
C ARG A 30 0.75 -16.13 3.01
N VAL A 31 1.85 -16.08 2.25
CA VAL A 31 3.20 -15.97 2.80
C VAL A 31 3.33 -14.73 3.68
N LEU A 32 2.88 -13.56 3.21
CA LEU A 32 2.91 -12.31 3.96
C LEU A 32 2.05 -12.38 5.23
N THR A 33 0.92 -13.08 5.20
CA THR A 33 0.09 -13.30 6.39
C THR A 33 0.79 -14.18 7.43
N PHE A 34 1.58 -15.18 7.01
CA PHE A 34 2.41 -15.95 7.92
C PHE A 34 3.51 -15.06 8.52
N ASP A 35 4.27 -14.37 7.67
CA ASP A 35 5.42 -13.55 8.08
C ASP A 35 5.04 -12.38 9.00
N ALA A 36 3.88 -11.73 8.76
CA ALA A 36 3.38 -10.62 9.57
C ALA A 36 2.76 -11.07 10.91
N GLY A 37 2.62 -12.38 11.11
CA GLY A 37 2.07 -12.97 12.32
C GLY A 37 3.04 -12.94 13.51
N HIS A 38 2.99 -14.00 14.33
CA HIS A 38 3.85 -14.10 15.50
C HIS A 38 5.30 -14.41 15.07
N PRO A 39 6.31 -13.84 15.75
CA PRO A 39 7.70 -14.18 15.49
C PRO A 39 7.92 -15.69 15.55
N HIS A 40 8.37 -16.27 14.44
CA HIS A 40 8.63 -17.69 14.30
C HIS A 40 9.93 -17.95 13.57
N LYS A 41 10.53 -19.12 13.80
CA LYS A 41 11.76 -19.56 13.13
C LYS A 41 11.52 -20.21 11.77
N GLN A 42 10.29 -20.18 11.28
CA GLN A 42 9.88 -20.78 10.01
C GLN A 42 10.06 -19.77 8.89
N ILE A 43 10.47 -20.26 7.72
CA ILE A 43 10.56 -19.49 6.49
C ILE A 43 9.46 -19.97 5.55
N TYR A 44 8.71 -19.03 4.98
CA TYR A 44 7.67 -19.30 3.99
C TYR A 44 8.06 -18.72 2.64
N TRP A 45 7.77 -19.42 1.55
CA TRP A 45 7.98 -18.90 0.19
C TRP A 45 6.98 -19.49 -0.81
N VAL A 46 6.79 -18.80 -1.92
CA VAL A 46 6.05 -19.31 -3.08
C VAL A 46 7.05 -19.98 -4.03
N ALA A 47 6.77 -21.20 -4.46
CA ALA A 47 7.57 -21.87 -5.49
C ALA A 47 7.21 -21.36 -6.89
N GLY A 48 8.22 -21.04 -7.69
CA GLY A 48 8.09 -20.53 -9.06
C GLY A 48 8.50 -19.06 -9.21
N ASP A 49 8.74 -18.65 -10.45
CA ASP A 49 9.23 -17.32 -10.77
C ASP A 49 8.14 -16.25 -10.63
N ALA A 50 8.54 -14.98 -10.52
CA ALA A 50 7.59 -13.88 -10.58
C ALA A 50 6.96 -13.80 -11.98
N VAL A 51 5.68 -13.40 -12.03
CA VAL A 51 5.00 -13.15 -13.30
C VAL A 51 5.13 -11.66 -13.59
N PRO A 52 5.61 -11.26 -14.79
CA PRO A 52 5.63 -9.85 -15.16
C PRO A 52 4.22 -9.27 -15.10
N LEU A 53 4.08 -8.14 -14.41
CA LEU A 53 2.85 -7.37 -14.34
C LEU A 53 3.08 -5.98 -14.91
N THR A 54 1.98 -5.32 -15.29
CA THR A 54 1.95 -3.92 -15.65
C THR A 54 1.44 -3.06 -14.51
N ASN A 55 1.69 -1.75 -14.55
CA ASN A 55 1.00 -0.79 -13.66
C ASN A 55 -0.53 -0.92 -13.75
N ARG A 56 -1.07 -1.20 -14.94
CA ARG A 56 -2.50 -1.46 -15.15
C ARG A 56 -3.00 -2.71 -14.43
N ASP A 57 -2.24 -3.81 -14.44
CA ASP A 57 -2.60 -5.03 -13.71
C ASP A 57 -2.69 -4.76 -12.20
N LEU A 58 -1.73 -3.99 -11.66
CA LEU A 58 -1.79 -3.55 -10.26
C LEU A 58 -2.99 -2.63 -10.00
N TYR A 59 -3.34 -1.76 -10.95
CA TYR A 59 -4.47 -0.84 -10.83
C TYR A 59 -5.82 -1.53 -10.78
N LEU A 60 -6.06 -2.46 -11.70
CA LEU A 60 -7.27 -3.28 -11.68
C LEU A 60 -7.35 -4.12 -10.40
N ARG A 61 -6.22 -4.64 -9.91
CA ARG A 61 -6.17 -5.34 -8.63
C ARG A 61 -6.59 -4.44 -7.46
N ILE A 62 -6.16 -3.19 -7.42
CA ILE A 62 -6.58 -2.24 -6.38
C ILE A 62 -8.08 -1.96 -6.46
N ILE A 63 -8.64 -1.79 -7.66
CA ILE A 63 -10.09 -1.65 -7.84
C ILE A 63 -10.83 -2.85 -7.25
N ASP A 64 -10.35 -4.06 -7.51
CA ASP A 64 -10.95 -5.29 -6.97
C ASP A 64 -10.91 -5.38 -5.43
N LEU A 65 -10.01 -4.63 -4.76
CA LEU A 65 -9.97 -4.56 -3.29
C LEU A 65 -11.09 -3.67 -2.72
N ARG A 66 -11.80 -2.88 -3.53
CA ARG A 66 -12.86 -1.97 -3.03
C ARG A 66 -13.96 -2.72 -2.30
N GLU A 67 -14.49 -3.80 -2.89
CA GLU A 67 -15.56 -4.60 -2.26
C GLU A 67 -15.14 -5.14 -0.89
N PRO A 68 -14.01 -5.85 -0.73
CA PRO A 68 -13.65 -6.42 0.56
C PRO A 68 -13.25 -5.37 1.60
N LEU A 69 -12.75 -4.20 1.17
CA LEU A 69 -12.49 -3.07 2.06
C LEU A 69 -13.80 -2.48 2.61
N VAL A 70 -14.79 -2.26 1.74
CA VAL A 70 -16.09 -1.71 2.12
C VAL A 70 -16.91 -2.71 2.94
N SER A 71 -17.01 -3.97 2.49
CA SER A 71 -17.79 -5.00 3.17
C SER A 71 -17.15 -5.43 4.50
N GLY A 72 -15.82 -5.34 4.59
CA GLY A 72 -15.07 -5.55 5.84
C GLY A 72 -15.19 -4.39 6.85
N GLY A 73 -15.71 -3.23 6.44
CA GLY A 73 -15.89 -2.06 7.31
C GLY A 73 -14.58 -1.48 7.85
N ARG A 74 -13.45 -1.75 7.18
CA ARG A 74 -12.12 -1.33 7.64
C ARG A 74 -11.93 0.16 7.41
N ILE A 75 -11.52 0.89 8.45
CA ILE A 75 -11.17 2.31 8.31
C ILE A 75 -9.71 2.47 7.86
N LEU A 76 -9.37 3.65 7.31
CA LEU A 76 -8.03 3.89 6.75
C LEU A 76 -6.90 3.72 7.77
N SER A 77 -7.05 4.18 9.02
CA SER A 77 -6.01 4.00 10.06
C SER A 77 -5.72 2.52 10.33
N GLU A 78 -6.74 1.67 10.38
CA GLU A 78 -6.57 0.22 10.55
C GLU A 78 -5.90 -0.42 9.34
N TYR A 79 -6.28 -0.01 8.14
CA TYR A 79 -5.65 -0.48 6.91
C TYR A 79 -4.17 -0.11 6.85
N LEU A 80 -3.82 1.16 7.09
CA LEU A 80 -2.43 1.63 7.05
C LEU A 80 -1.57 0.99 8.14
N ARG A 81 -2.12 0.74 9.35
CA ARG A 81 -1.42 -0.03 10.38
C ARG A 81 -1.13 -1.45 9.93
N ALA A 82 -2.11 -2.15 9.35
CA ALA A 82 -1.90 -3.49 8.83
C ALA A 82 -0.87 -3.50 7.69
N LEU A 83 -0.96 -2.55 6.77
CA LEU A 83 -0.01 -2.38 5.67
C LEU A 83 1.41 -2.09 6.17
N TRP A 84 1.56 -1.24 7.19
CA TRP A 84 2.83 -1.01 7.86
C TRP A 84 3.40 -2.29 8.46
N GLY A 85 2.58 -3.06 9.18
CA GLY A 85 2.96 -4.35 9.75
C GLY A 85 3.49 -5.33 8.70
N VAL A 86 2.79 -5.45 7.57
CA VAL A 86 3.24 -6.28 6.44
C VAL A 86 4.54 -5.76 5.85
N SER A 87 4.63 -4.45 5.57
CA SER A 87 5.78 -3.82 4.94
C SER A 87 7.08 -4.03 5.74
N ARG A 88 6.99 -4.01 7.08
CA ARG A 88 8.14 -4.26 7.96
C ARG A 88 8.78 -5.64 7.79
N THR A 89 8.02 -6.64 7.34
CA THR A 89 8.57 -7.98 7.05
C THR A 89 9.47 -8.00 5.81
N ARG A 90 9.44 -6.91 5.02
CA ARG A 90 10.16 -6.75 3.75
C ARG A 90 11.17 -5.62 3.75
N LYS A 91 11.37 -4.93 4.89
CA LYS A 91 12.22 -3.73 5.00
C LYS A 91 13.64 -3.88 4.46
N ASP A 92 14.19 -5.10 4.47
CA ASP A 92 15.56 -5.40 4.05
C ASP A 92 15.65 -5.65 2.52
N ARG A 93 14.55 -5.50 1.77
CA ARG A 93 14.53 -5.56 0.31
C ARG A 93 14.67 -4.16 -0.28
N ASP A 94 15.64 -3.95 -1.16
CA ASP A 94 15.79 -2.66 -1.85
C ASP A 94 14.74 -2.46 -2.97
N ARG A 95 14.29 -3.56 -3.58
CA ARG A 95 13.31 -3.57 -4.67
C ARG A 95 12.26 -4.67 -4.42
N LEU A 96 11.01 -4.34 -4.70
CA LEU A 96 9.85 -5.20 -4.50
C LEU A 96 9.24 -5.56 -5.85
N PRO A 97 9.07 -6.85 -6.18
CA PRO A 97 8.27 -7.27 -7.33
C PRO A 97 6.85 -6.75 -7.25
N LEU A 98 6.26 -6.41 -8.39
CA LEU A 98 4.92 -5.80 -8.42
C LEU A 98 3.83 -6.74 -7.87
N ASP A 99 3.97 -8.05 -8.07
CA ASP A 99 3.05 -9.04 -7.51
C ASP A 99 3.18 -9.17 -5.98
N GLU A 100 4.37 -8.93 -5.43
CA GLU A 100 4.58 -8.82 -3.99
C GLU A 100 3.91 -7.56 -3.43
N VAL A 101 4.00 -6.42 -4.13
CA VAL A 101 3.27 -5.19 -3.76
C VAL A 101 1.75 -5.42 -3.79
N ALA A 102 1.22 -6.03 -4.85
CA ALA A 102 -0.19 -6.41 -4.93
C ALA A 102 -0.62 -7.32 -3.75
N ALA A 103 0.23 -8.26 -3.38
CA ALA A 103 0.00 -9.15 -2.25
C ALA A 103 0.09 -8.42 -0.91
N MET A 104 0.96 -7.42 -0.76
CA MET A 104 1.03 -6.56 0.44
C MET A 104 -0.27 -5.79 0.64
N PHE A 105 -0.78 -5.14 -0.41
CA PHE A 105 -2.05 -4.43 -0.34
C PHE A 105 -3.23 -5.35 -0.05
N THR A 106 -3.24 -6.54 -0.64
CA THR A 106 -4.27 -7.58 -0.39
C THR A 106 -4.21 -8.08 1.06
N ALA A 107 -3.02 -8.39 1.57
CA ALA A 107 -2.86 -8.91 2.94
C ALA A 107 -3.34 -7.91 3.98
N ALA A 108 -3.07 -6.61 3.78
CA ALA A 108 -3.49 -5.53 4.66
C ALA A 108 -5.02 -5.38 4.80
N VAL A 109 -5.82 -5.91 3.87
CA VAL A 109 -7.29 -5.92 3.95
C VAL A 109 -7.80 -6.76 5.12
N THR A 110 -7.11 -7.86 5.45
CA THR A 110 -7.62 -8.85 6.42
C THR A 110 -6.77 -9.00 7.66
N LEU A 111 -5.48 -8.63 7.60
CA LEU A 111 -4.59 -8.73 8.75
C LEU A 111 -5.04 -7.82 9.89
N ALA A 112 -4.91 -8.33 11.11
CA ALA A 112 -5.13 -7.53 12.31
C ALA A 112 -4.10 -6.39 12.36
N PRO A 113 -4.52 -5.13 12.55
CA PRO A 113 -3.58 -4.03 12.62
C PRO A 113 -2.68 -4.18 13.87
N PRO A 114 -1.35 -4.04 13.75
CA PRO A 114 -0.47 -3.93 14.91
C PRO A 114 -0.89 -2.74 15.79
N PRO A 115 -0.53 -2.70 17.09
CA PRO A 115 -0.82 -1.57 17.97
C PRO A 115 -0.31 -0.24 17.39
N ALA A 116 -0.96 0.87 17.73
CA ALA A 116 -0.58 2.20 17.26
C ALA A 116 0.87 2.48 17.67
N ALA A 117 1.67 3.01 16.74
CA ALA A 117 3.02 3.46 17.04
C ALA A 117 2.96 4.79 17.81
N ALA A 118 3.94 5.03 18.67
CA ALA A 118 4.08 6.34 19.32
C ALA A 118 4.36 7.42 18.26
N SER A 119 3.66 8.55 18.35
CA SER A 119 3.68 9.65 17.37
C SER A 119 4.69 10.75 17.72
N ASP A 120 5.76 10.41 18.43
CA ASP A 120 6.74 11.37 18.96
C ASP A 120 7.68 11.93 17.87
N GLY A 121 7.13 12.76 16.97
CA GLY A 121 7.85 13.55 15.97
C GLY A 121 8.53 12.73 14.86
N PHE A 122 8.22 13.03 13.61
CA PHE A 122 8.84 12.37 12.45
C PHE A 122 9.95 13.24 11.85
N ALA A 123 11.06 12.63 11.42
CA ALA A 123 12.04 13.36 10.62
C ALA A 123 11.37 13.90 9.34
N PRO A 124 11.73 15.12 8.87
CA PRO A 124 11.19 15.64 7.61
C PRO A 124 11.48 14.66 6.47
N GLU A 125 10.48 14.45 5.63
CA GLU A 125 10.51 13.49 4.53
C GLU A 125 11.73 13.66 3.62
N GLU A 126 12.08 14.90 3.30
CA GLU A 126 13.21 15.31 2.44
C GLU A 126 14.57 14.80 2.93
N THR A 127 14.66 14.35 4.19
CA THR A 127 15.88 13.83 4.81
C THR A 127 15.97 12.30 4.81
N LEU A 128 14.92 11.62 4.33
CA LEU A 128 14.78 10.17 4.38
C LEU A 128 14.78 9.55 2.97
N ASN A 129 15.13 8.27 2.88
CA ASN A 129 15.00 7.48 1.65
C ASN A 129 14.65 6.02 1.97
N GLY A 130 14.26 5.27 0.94
CA GLY A 130 13.98 3.85 1.04
C GLY A 130 12.89 3.53 2.06
N PHE A 131 13.06 2.42 2.78
CA PHE A 131 12.06 1.98 3.77
C PHE A 131 11.83 3.00 4.90
N ALA A 132 12.87 3.78 5.28
CA ALA A 132 12.74 4.78 6.34
C ALA A 132 11.81 5.95 5.93
N ARG A 133 11.85 6.35 4.65
CA ARG A 133 10.93 7.37 4.09
C ARG A 133 9.50 6.84 4.09
N TRP A 134 9.28 5.65 3.53
CA TRP A 134 7.99 4.96 3.54
C TRP A 134 7.41 4.84 4.96
N GLU A 135 8.20 4.35 5.92
CA GLU A 135 7.75 4.15 7.29
C GLU A 135 7.39 5.48 7.97
N ALA A 136 8.21 6.52 7.80
CA ALA A 136 7.90 7.83 8.37
C ALA A 136 6.61 8.43 7.81
N ILE A 137 6.36 8.30 6.50
CA ILE A 137 5.12 8.76 5.85
C ILE A 137 3.91 8.01 6.40
N ILE A 138 3.94 6.67 6.39
CA ILE A 138 2.82 5.84 6.84
C ILE A 138 2.51 6.11 8.32
N LEU A 139 3.53 6.21 9.18
CA LEU A 139 3.32 6.50 10.60
C LEU A 139 2.83 7.94 10.84
N SER A 140 3.30 8.91 10.06
CA SER A 140 2.78 10.29 10.10
C SER A 140 1.31 10.34 9.70
N GLN A 141 0.92 9.56 8.69
CA GLN A 141 -0.46 9.48 8.24
C GLN A 141 -1.39 8.78 9.24
N ILE A 142 -0.93 7.70 9.86
CA ILE A 142 -1.67 7.03 10.95
C ILE A 142 -1.90 8.01 12.10
N ALA A 143 -0.90 8.78 12.50
CA ALA A 143 -1.04 9.78 13.55
C ALA A 143 -2.09 10.85 13.20
N ASP A 144 -2.10 11.32 11.95
CA ASP A 144 -3.12 12.28 11.49
C ASP A 144 -4.53 11.70 11.51
N LEU A 145 -4.68 10.45 11.09
CA LEU A 145 -5.99 9.76 11.08
C LEU A 145 -6.50 9.52 12.51
N ASP A 146 -5.60 9.23 13.44
CA ASP A 146 -5.95 9.12 14.86
C ASP A 146 -6.38 10.49 15.43
N ASP A 147 -5.77 11.60 15.00
CA ASP A 147 -6.23 12.96 15.34
C ASP A 147 -7.60 13.28 14.72
N PHE A 148 -7.84 12.91 13.46
CA PHE A 148 -9.15 13.04 12.83
C PHE A 148 -10.22 12.18 13.50
N ALA A 149 -9.86 11.02 14.07
CA ALA A 149 -10.83 10.24 14.85
C ALA A 149 -11.30 10.98 16.11
N LEU A 150 -10.45 11.85 16.69
CA LEU A 150 -10.78 12.71 17.82
C LEU A 150 -11.45 14.03 17.38
N GLN A 151 -11.11 14.53 16.20
CA GLN A 151 -11.64 15.75 15.60
C GLN A 151 -12.07 15.47 14.14
N PRO A 152 -13.24 14.82 13.95
CA PRO A 152 -13.66 14.39 12.61
C PRO A 152 -13.76 15.54 11.62
N PRO A 153 -13.29 15.35 10.38
CA PRO A 153 -13.44 16.37 9.36
C PRO A 153 -14.94 16.51 9.01
N GLY A 154 -15.35 17.74 8.67
CA GLY A 154 -16.75 18.00 8.30
C GLY A 154 -17.14 17.41 6.94
N ASP A 155 -18.41 17.57 6.54
CA ASP A 155 -19.00 17.00 5.31
C ASP A 155 -18.30 17.40 3.99
N HIS A 156 -17.43 18.41 4.05
CA HIS A 156 -16.66 18.94 2.93
C HIS A 156 -15.20 18.46 2.90
N ALA A 157 -14.86 17.44 3.69
CA ALA A 157 -13.51 16.87 3.76
C ALA A 157 -12.93 16.46 2.39
N PHE A 158 -13.81 16.05 1.46
CA PHE A 158 -13.43 15.65 0.11
C PHE A 158 -12.85 16.80 -0.74
N PHE A 159 -13.13 18.08 -0.39
CA PHE A 159 -12.44 19.23 -1.01
C PHE A 159 -11.05 19.50 -0.41
N GLY A 160 -10.65 18.66 0.54
CA GLY A 160 -9.41 18.74 1.27
C GLY A 160 -9.57 19.44 2.61
N VAL A 161 -8.90 18.90 3.63
CA VAL A 161 -8.86 19.45 4.99
C VAL A 161 -7.45 19.30 5.58
N ASP A 162 -7.05 20.21 6.45
CA ASP A 162 -5.77 20.11 7.15
C ASP A 162 -5.90 19.29 8.44
N ALA A 163 -4.93 18.40 8.67
CA ALA A 163 -4.84 17.59 9.87
C ALA A 163 -4.70 18.47 11.13
N PRO A 164 -5.43 18.18 12.23
CA PRO A 164 -5.50 19.06 13.41
C PRO A 164 -4.17 19.29 14.14
N ARG A 165 -3.18 18.39 13.98
CA ARG A 165 -1.93 18.40 14.73
C ARG A 165 -0.99 19.52 14.29
N THR A 166 -0.73 20.48 15.18
CA THR A 166 0.03 21.71 14.89
C THR A 166 1.46 21.73 15.43
N SER A 167 1.82 20.85 16.38
CA SER A 167 3.04 20.98 17.19
C SER A 167 4.07 19.86 17.05
N THR A 168 3.86 18.88 16.16
CA THR A 168 4.82 17.78 15.93
C THR A 168 5.34 17.83 14.51
N THR A 169 6.61 17.44 14.35
CA THR A 169 7.27 17.27 13.07
C THR A 169 6.56 16.18 12.27
N ARG A 170 6.18 16.47 11.03
CA ARG A 170 5.44 15.59 10.11
C ARG A 170 6.35 15.14 8.98
N ALA A 171 6.17 13.90 8.54
CA ALA A 171 6.79 13.41 7.29
C ALA A 171 5.87 13.60 6.07
N THR A 172 4.72 14.25 6.25
CA THR A 172 3.73 14.49 5.21
C THR A 172 3.18 15.91 5.30
N PRO A 173 2.63 16.45 4.20
CA PRO A 173 1.84 17.68 4.27
C PRO A 173 0.66 17.55 5.22
N SER A 174 0.11 18.66 5.71
CA SER A 174 -1.09 18.66 6.55
C SER A 174 -2.37 18.35 5.79
N ARG A 175 -2.40 18.58 4.49
CA ARG A 175 -3.61 18.50 3.65
C ARG A 175 -4.00 17.05 3.36
N TRP A 176 -5.28 16.73 3.47
CA TRP A 176 -5.85 15.39 3.24
C TRP A 176 -7.10 15.46 2.36
N TYR A 177 -7.21 14.54 1.39
CA TYR A 177 -8.39 14.37 0.53
C TYR A 177 -9.09 13.02 0.75
N ASN A 178 -8.34 11.94 1.00
CA ASN A 178 -8.89 10.58 1.11
C ASN A 178 -8.93 10.07 2.56
N PHE A 179 -10.11 9.61 3.00
CA PHE A 179 -10.34 9.10 4.36
C PHE A 179 -10.77 7.63 4.40
N ASP A 180 -11.11 7.04 3.25
CA ASP A 180 -11.41 5.63 3.11
C ASP A 180 -10.27 4.87 2.39
N PRO A 181 -10.03 3.58 2.74
CA PRO A 181 -8.97 2.79 2.12
C PRO A 181 -9.06 2.67 0.59
N ALA A 182 -10.27 2.57 0.03
CA ALA A 182 -10.42 2.32 -1.40
C ALA A 182 -9.99 3.53 -2.22
N SER A 183 -10.48 4.73 -1.87
CA SER A 183 -10.08 5.98 -2.53
C SER A 183 -8.61 6.29 -2.30
N TYR A 184 -8.09 6.04 -1.08
CA TYR A 184 -6.67 6.22 -0.77
C TYR A 184 -5.76 5.35 -1.67
N LEU A 185 -6.07 4.05 -1.80
CA LEU A 185 -5.27 3.14 -2.63
C LEU A 185 -5.34 3.50 -4.12
N GLU A 186 -6.55 3.83 -4.60
CA GLU A 186 -6.80 4.13 -6.00
C GLU A 186 -6.12 5.45 -6.40
N CYS A 187 -6.24 6.52 -5.60
CA CYS A 187 -5.51 7.79 -5.77
C CYS A 187 -4.00 7.63 -5.65
N GLY A 188 -3.55 6.83 -4.67
CA GLY A 188 -2.12 6.54 -4.51
C GLY A 188 -1.52 5.93 -5.76
N LEU A 189 -2.22 4.98 -6.37
CA LEU A 189 -1.70 4.28 -7.53
C LEU A 189 -1.74 5.12 -8.79
N ALA A 190 -2.85 5.81 -9.06
CA ALA A 190 -2.94 6.65 -10.24
C ALA A 190 -1.96 7.81 -10.21
N GLY A 191 -1.70 8.38 -9.03
CA GLY A 191 -0.74 9.47 -8.86
C GLY A 191 0.72 9.03 -9.00
N ALA A 192 1.08 7.88 -8.44
CA ALA A 192 2.49 7.44 -8.39
C ALA A 192 2.91 6.52 -9.53
N LEU A 193 2.07 5.54 -9.91
CA LEU A 193 2.42 4.52 -10.91
C LEU A 193 1.51 4.55 -12.16
N GLY A 194 0.40 5.27 -12.12
CA GLY A 194 -0.56 5.35 -13.23
C GLY A 194 -1.30 4.05 -13.48
N GLY A 195 -1.42 3.65 -14.74
CA GLY A 195 -2.02 2.37 -15.17
C GLY A 195 -3.56 2.38 -15.28
N TRP A 196 -4.21 3.45 -14.85
CA TRP A 196 -5.64 3.65 -15.02
C TRP A 196 -5.99 4.04 -16.47
N ASP A 197 -7.20 3.69 -16.90
CA ASP A 197 -7.78 4.06 -18.19
C ASP A 197 -9.24 4.47 -17.98
N GLU A 198 -9.75 5.44 -18.75
CA GLU A 198 -11.14 5.89 -18.64
C GLU A 198 -12.16 4.75 -18.85
N SER A 199 -11.80 3.75 -19.64
CA SER A 199 -12.64 2.56 -19.88
C SER A 199 -12.83 1.69 -18.63
N ASP A 200 -12.02 1.87 -17.58
CA ASP A 200 -12.19 1.21 -16.28
C ASP A 200 -13.37 1.80 -15.49
N GLY A 201 -13.91 2.95 -15.92
CA GLY A 201 -15.09 3.60 -15.33
C GLY A 201 -14.88 4.15 -13.92
N THR A 202 -13.64 4.18 -13.44
CA THR A 202 -13.28 4.66 -12.09
C THR A 202 -12.78 6.10 -12.11
N ARG A 203 -12.00 6.47 -13.13
CA ARG A 203 -11.47 7.82 -13.34
C ARG A 203 -11.90 8.40 -14.69
N VAL A 204 -11.92 9.72 -14.76
CA VAL A 204 -12.18 10.50 -15.98
C VAL A 204 -11.05 11.50 -16.15
N ALA A 205 -10.51 11.65 -17.36
CA ALA A 205 -9.53 12.68 -17.63
C ALA A 205 -10.19 14.05 -17.52
N VAL A 206 -9.71 14.86 -16.59
CA VAL A 206 -10.15 16.25 -16.43
C VAL A 206 -9.30 17.18 -17.30
N PRO A 207 -9.92 18.06 -18.10
CA PRO A 207 -9.18 19.08 -18.85
C PRO A 207 -8.49 20.05 -17.88
N GLY A 208 -7.19 19.91 -17.72
CA GLY A 208 -6.34 20.82 -16.96
C GLY A 208 -5.26 21.44 -17.84
N PRO A 209 -4.57 22.50 -17.38
CA PRO A 209 -3.35 22.95 -18.05
C PRO A 209 -2.35 21.79 -18.02
N VAL A 210 -2.13 21.16 -19.18
CA VAL A 210 -1.06 20.18 -19.38
C VAL A 210 0.23 20.93 -19.14
N HIS A 211 0.86 20.73 -17.99
CA HIS A 211 2.22 21.21 -17.80
C HIS A 211 3.06 20.50 -18.87
N PRO A 212 3.83 21.23 -19.70
CA PRO A 212 4.58 20.62 -20.81
C PRO A 212 5.60 19.56 -20.35
N ASP A 213 5.89 19.51 -19.05
CA ASP A 213 6.79 18.55 -18.40
C ASP A 213 6.06 17.34 -17.79
N VAL A 214 4.71 17.31 -17.81
CA VAL A 214 3.92 16.15 -17.36
C VAL A 214 3.71 15.25 -18.58
N PRO A 215 4.23 14.00 -18.56
CA PRO A 215 4.02 13.06 -19.64
C PRO A 215 2.51 12.89 -19.93
N PRO A 216 2.11 12.72 -21.21
CA PRO A 216 0.74 12.30 -21.53
C PRO A 216 0.42 11.00 -20.78
N ASP A 217 -0.88 10.74 -20.55
CA ASP A 217 -1.45 9.65 -19.74
C ASP A 217 -0.52 8.45 -19.55
N PRO A 218 -0.31 7.98 -18.31
CA PRO A 218 0.75 7.04 -18.01
C PRO A 218 0.58 5.81 -18.89
N ALA A 219 1.52 5.63 -19.81
CA ALA A 219 1.56 4.47 -20.69
C ALA A 219 1.40 3.19 -19.84
N ILE A 220 0.76 2.17 -20.41
CA ILE A 220 0.74 0.85 -19.78
C ILE A 220 2.17 0.31 -19.87
N LEU A 221 2.85 0.25 -18.72
CA LEU A 221 4.24 -0.14 -18.60
C LEU A 221 4.33 -1.46 -17.88
N SER A 222 5.15 -2.37 -18.41
CA SER A 222 5.59 -3.53 -17.63
C SER A 222 6.54 -3.06 -16.53
N ILE A 223 6.20 -3.34 -15.28
CA ILE A 223 6.98 -2.97 -14.11
C ILE A 223 7.40 -4.26 -13.41
N GLU A 224 8.68 -4.60 -13.52
CA GLU A 224 9.21 -5.78 -12.84
C GLU A 224 9.28 -5.56 -11.33
N THR A 225 9.76 -4.39 -10.91
CA THR A 225 9.97 -4.05 -9.51
C THR A 225 9.81 -2.56 -9.26
N VAL A 226 9.36 -2.22 -8.06
CA VAL A 226 9.34 -0.85 -7.51
C VAL A 226 10.27 -0.76 -6.30
N THR A 227 10.65 0.45 -5.94
CA THR A 227 11.43 0.78 -4.75
C THR A 227 10.51 1.20 -3.60
N TRP A 228 11.05 1.32 -2.39
CA TRP A 228 10.32 1.91 -1.28
C TRP A 228 10.03 3.40 -1.47
N ASP A 229 10.85 4.11 -2.27
CA ASP A 229 10.59 5.51 -2.59
C ASP A 229 9.38 5.65 -3.53
N ASP A 230 9.22 4.74 -4.49
CA ASP A 230 8.01 4.68 -5.33
C ASP A 230 6.76 4.41 -4.47
N LEU A 231 6.88 3.56 -3.44
CA LEU A 231 5.79 3.31 -2.50
C LEU A 231 5.53 4.51 -1.58
N ALA A 232 6.57 5.25 -1.17
CA ALA A 232 6.42 6.50 -0.42
C ALA A 232 5.64 7.54 -1.25
N ASP A 233 5.94 7.68 -2.53
CA ASP A 233 5.21 8.54 -3.46
C ASP A 233 3.75 8.09 -3.61
N PHE A 234 3.51 6.77 -3.70
CA PHE A 234 2.17 6.18 -3.65
C PHE A 234 1.40 6.60 -2.39
N ALA A 235 2.01 6.53 -1.21
CA ALA A 235 1.35 6.91 0.04
C ALA A 235 1.03 8.41 0.11
N LEU A 236 1.93 9.27 -0.38
CA LEU A 236 1.68 10.71 -0.49
C LEU A 236 0.54 11.00 -1.47
N CYS A 237 0.54 10.37 -2.64
CA CYS A 237 -0.56 10.49 -3.61
C CYS A 237 -1.88 10.01 -3.00
N GLY A 238 -1.87 8.91 -2.23
CA GLY A 238 -3.06 8.40 -1.55
C GLY A 238 -3.67 9.41 -0.59
N GLN A 239 -2.86 10.25 0.03
CA GLN A 239 -3.33 11.36 0.88
C GLN A 239 -3.79 12.59 0.09
N LEU A 240 -3.07 12.95 -0.99
CA LEU A 240 -3.12 14.28 -1.61
C LEU A 240 -3.91 14.36 -2.92
N TYR A 241 -4.08 13.26 -3.64
CA TYR A 241 -4.78 13.25 -4.92
C TYR A 241 -6.29 13.09 -4.73
N GLU A 242 -7.04 13.71 -5.64
CA GLU A 242 -8.51 13.62 -5.74
C GLU A 242 -8.93 12.61 -6.83
#